data_AF-A0AAW4E4G4-F1
#
_entry.id   AF-A0AAW4E4G4-F1
#
_cell.length_a   1.000
_cell.length_b   1.000
_cell.length_c   1.000
_cell.angle_alpha   90.00
_cell.angle_beta   90.00
_cell.angle_gamma   90.00
#
_symmetry.space_group_name_H-M   'P 1'
#
loop_
_entity.id
_entity.type
_entity.pdbx_description
1 polymer ?
#
loop_
_entity_poly.entity_id
_entity_poly.type
_entity_poly.pdbx_seq_one_letter_code
_entity_poly.pdbx_strand_id
1 'polypeptide(L)'
;MWTHTGLRSNEIMRLSIGCAHAQPHEVVHEDGTTIPPGTLCYLDIPASKTFKAFVKPVAVVVKERIDAWLQERQVNQAPLVDERTGEKVSYLFQFRGKRMGAGVINRTIIPMLCAKAGVPLDDSRGRITSHRGRASVVTALASVPQGMSLMELMQWSGHSSPSSTLHYIRIRPTKLAGSFVKADQMSHMVSVLIDHDVIARRSSDPYTFYDLCDSYCSNPFWSSCPHRMAYVGCDFNIPKASARAQALESKASIGHYLEAVPLTADERAIVEGDLAKLDGLIRKLDDVPTLDGRTPSQIEAKKKR
;
A
#
# COMPACT_ATOMS: atom_id res chain seq x y z
N MET A 1 23.83 2.59 -16.04
CA MET A 1 22.90 1.50 -16.44
C MET A 1 22.96 0.29 -15.53
N TRP A 2 24.04 -0.49 -15.51
CA TRP A 2 24.13 -1.75 -14.74
C TRP A 2 23.65 -1.66 -13.27
N THR A 3 24.10 -0.64 -12.53
CA THR A 3 23.75 -0.40 -11.12
C THR A 3 22.43 0.33 -10.89
N HIS A 4 21.69 0.68 -11.95
CA HIS A 4 20.41 1.41 -11.83
C HIS A 4 19.22 0.62 -12.40
N THR A 5 19.48 -0.39 -13.24
CA THR A 5 18.43 -1.15 -13.93
C THR A 5 18.30 -2.60 -13.43
N GLY A 6 19.26 -3.10 -12.66
CA GLY A 6 19.27 -4.50 -12.17
C GLY A 6 19.29 -5.55 -13.29
N LEU A 7 19.66 -5.17 -14.51
CA LEU A 7 19.68 -6.07 -15.66
C LEU A 7 20.88 -7.04 -15.59
N ARG A 8 20.67 -8.25 -16.10
CA ARG A 8 21.74 -9.22 -16.33
C ARG A 8 22.69 -8.70 -17.41
N SER A 9 23.94 -9.15 -17.37
CA SER A 9 24.94 -8.74 -18.36
C SER A 9 24.48 -8.99 -19.79
N ASN A 10 23.87 -10.14 -20.08
CA ASN A 10 23.36 -10.46 -21.41
C ASN A 10 22.12 -9.63 -21.82
N GLU A 11 21.31 -9.19 -20.86
CA GLU A 11 20.14 -8.31 -21.11
C GLU A 11 20.61 -6.92 -21.54
N ILE A 12 21.56 -6.32 -20.81
CA ILE A 12 22.15 -5.02 -21.13
C ILE A 12 22.67 -5.00 -22.58
N MET A 13 23.30 -6.10 -22.99
CA MET A 13 23.98 -6.25 -24.27
C MET A 13 23.03 -6.48 -25.45
N ARG A 14 21.75 -6.76 -25.15
CA ARG A 14 20.70 -6.98 -26.15
C ARG A 14 19.71 -5.83 -26.25
N LEU A 15 19.89 -4.76 -25.47
CA LEU A 15 19.05 -3.57 -25.59
C LEU A 15 19.20 -2.95 -26.98
N SER A 16 18.08 -2.58 -27.59
CA SER A 16 18.02 -1.88 -28.86
C SER A 16 18.20 -0.36 -28.65
N ILE A 17 18.53 0.35 -29.73
CA ILE A 17 18.31 1.79 -29.77
C ILE A 17 16.81 2.07 -29.58
N GLY A 18 16.48 3.17 -28.90
CA GLY A 18 15.09 3.52 -28.59
C GLY A 18 14.43 2.66 -27.51
N CYS A 19 15.18 1.80 -26.79
CA CYS A 19 14.61 1.02 -25.68
C CYS A 19 14.21 1.86 -24.45
N ALA A 20 14.56 3.14 -24.39
CA ALA A 20 14.40 3.96 -23.19
C ALA A 20 13.47 5.15 -23.45
N HIS A 21 12.32 5.16 -22.79
CA HIS A 21 11.26 6.16 -22.94
C HIS A 21 11.12 6.95 -21.65
N ALA A 22 10.94 8.27 -21.73
CA ALA A 22 10.58 9.06 -20.56
C ALA A 22 9.13 8.75 -20.16
N GLN A 23 8.83 8.78 -18.87
CA GLN A 23 7.47 8.71 -18.38
C GLN A 23 6.66 9.89 -18.94
N PRO A 24 5.64 9.65 -19.79
CA PRO A 24 4.95 10.71 -20.52
C PRO A 24 3.87 11.41 -19.68
N HIS A 25 3.25 10.71 -18.73
CA HIS A 25 2.13 11.20 -17.94
C HIS A 25 2.42 11.05 -16.45
N GLU A 26 1.71 11.85 -15.65
CA GLU A 26 1.72 11.71 -14.19
C GLU A 26 1.25 10.30 -13.81
N VAL A 27 1.91 9.71 -12.80
CA VAL A 27 1.48 8.44 -12.22
C VAL A 27 0.92 8.73 -10.84
N VAL A 28 -0.34 8.36 -10.63
CA VAL A 28 -1.02 8.48 -9.34
C VAL A 28 -0.93 7.12 -8.64
N HIS A 29 -0.38 7.13 -7.44
CA HIS A 29 -0.29 5.95 -6.58
C HIS A 29 -1.58 5.76 -5.77
N GLU A 30 -1.81 4.55 -5.25
CA GLU A 30 -3.06 4.20 -4.54
C GLU A 30 -3.31 5.04 -3.27
N ASP A 31 -2.25 5.58 -2.66
CA ASP A 31 -2.32 6.48 -1.50
C ASP A 31 -2.53 7.96 -1.86
N GLY A 32 -2.76 8.26 -3.14
CA GLY A 32 -2.95 9.62 -3.66
C GLY A 32 -1.66 10.39 -3.90
N THR A 33 -0.47 9.80 -3.65
CA THR A 33 0.79 10.43 -4.02
C THR A 33 0.97 10.43 -5.54
N THR A 34 1.50 11.52 -6.10
CA THR A 34 1.73 11.65 -7.54
C THR A 34 3.21 11.69 -7.89
N ILE A 35 3.55 11.05 -9.00
CA ILE A 35 4.88 11.04 -9.59
C ILE A 35 4.81 11.88 -10.87
N PRO A 36 5.47 13.06 -10.91
CA PRO A 36 5.36 13.95 -12.04
C PRO A 36 5.99 13.35 -13.31
N PRO A 37 5.52 13.74 -14.51
CA PRO A 37 6.12 13.33 -15.77
C PRO A 37 7.64 13.57 -15.80
N GLY A 38 8.38 12.68 -16.46
CA GLY A 38 9.85 12.78 -16.54
C GLY A 38 10.61 12.34 -15.28
N THR A 39 9.96 11.89 -14.21
CA THR A 39 10.66 11.31 -13.05
C THR A 39 11.22 9.92 -13.34
N LEU A 40 10.46 9.12 -14.09
CA LEU A 40 10.82 7.75 -14.45
C LEU A 40 11.22 7.63 -15.92
N CYS A 41 11.97 6.56 -16.20
CA CYS A 41 12.20 6.04 -17.53
C CYS A 41 11.64 4.62 -17.62
N TYR A 42 10.87 4.35 -18.68
CA TYR A 42 10.42 3.02 -19.05
C TYR A 42 11.43 2.39 -20.01
N LEU A 43 12.04 1.30 -19.57
CA LEU A 43 13.08 0.58 -20.31
C LEU A 43 12.53 -0.74 -20.87
N ASP A 44 12.52 -0.86 -22.19
CA ASP A 44 12.08 -2.06 -22.91
C ASP A 44 13.13 -3.16 -22.82
N ILE A 45 12.78 -4.24 -22.13
CA ILE A 45 13.67 -5.39 -21.96
C ILE A 45 13.28 -6.48 -22.97
N PRO A 46 14.19 -6.87 -23.88
CA PRO A 46 13.90 -7.89 -24.87
C PRO A 46 13.68 -9.26 -24.21
N ALA A 47 12.89 -10.11 -24.86
CA ALA A 47 12.61 -11.46 -24.39
C ALA A 47 13.90 -12.28 -24.21
N SER A 48 13.91 -13.18 -23.24
CA SER A 48 15.01 -14.09 -22.95
C SER A 48 14.53 -15.54 -22.98
N LYS A 49 15.42 -16.51 -22.68
CA LYS A 49 15.04 -17.93 -22.54
C LYS A 49 13.94 -18.13 -21.49
N THR A 50 13.95 -17.33 -20.43
CA THR A 50 13.18 -17.58 -19.20
C THR A 50 12.06 -16.57 -18.95
N PHE A 51 11.95 -15.51 -19.76
CA PHE A 51 10.93 -14.49 -19.58
C PHE A 51 10.58 -13.80 -20.92
N LYS A 52 9.32 -13.37 -21.04
CA LYS A 52 8.81 -12.59 -22.18
C LYS A 52 9.32 -11.16 -22.13
N ALA A 53 9.31 -10.46 -23.26
CA ALA A 53 9.64 -9.03 -23.28
C ALA A 53 8.76 -8.26 -22.29
N PHE A 54 9.35 -7.31 -21.57
CA PHE A 54 8.64 -6.54 -20.55
C PHE A 54 9.24 -5.15 -20.41
N VAL A 55 8.43 -4.21 -19.92
CA VAL A 55 8.84 -2.83 -19.65
C VAL A 55 9.26 -2.72 -18.19
N LYS A 56 10.43 -2.13 -17.94
CA LYS A 56 10.96 -1.92 -16.60
C LYS A 56 11.00 -0.43 -16.25
N PRO A 57 10.32 0.01 -15.18
CA PRO A 57 10.49 1.37 -14.66
C PRO A 57 11.85 1.51 -13.97
N VAL A 58 12.60 2.55 -14.33
CA VAL A 58 13.90 2.91 -13.73
C VAL A 58 13.98 4.43 -13.57
N ALA A 59 14.95 4.93 -12.83
CA ALA A 59 15.14 6.38 -12.68
C ALA A 59 15.46 7.06 -14.02
N VAL A 60 14.95 8.28 -14.24
CA VAL A 60 15.15 9.04 -15.50
C VAL A 60 16.62 9.23 -15.87
N VAL A 61 17.53 9.27 -14.89
CA VAL A 61 18.99 9.32 -15.12
C VAL A 61 19.47 8.20 -16.05
N VAL A 62 18.80 7.04 -16.09
CA VAL A 62 19.14 5.97 -17.04
C VAL A 62 18.93 6.43 -18.48
N LYS A 63 17.81 7.11 -18.76
CA LYS A 63 17.52 7.68 -20.08
C LYS A 63 18.54 8.75 -20.45
N GLU A 64 18.84 9.68 -19.55
CA GLU A 64 19.84 10.74 -19.79
C GLU A 64 21.20 10.16 -20.21
N ARG A 65 21.66 9.08 -19.54
CA ARG A 65 22.92 8.41 -19.90
C ARG A 65 22.83 7.62 -21.20
N ILE A 66 21.66 7.07 -21.54
CA ILE A 66 21.42 6.42 -22.83
C ILE A 66 21.44 7.45 -23.96
N ASP A 67 20.76 8.57 -23.79
CA ASP A 67 20.70 9.66 -24.78
C ASP A 67 22.10 10.25 -25.02
N ALA A 68 22.87 10.50 -23.96
CA ALA A 68 24.27 10.92 -24.07
C ALA A 68 25.14 9.89 -24.82
N TRP A 69 24.96 8.60 -24.54
CA TRP A 69 25.67 7.55 -25.28
C TRP A 69 25.28 7.51 -26.75
N LEU A 70 24.02 7.74 -27.09
CA LEU A 70 23.54 7.74 -28.47
C LEU A 70 24.15 8.88 -29.31
N GLN A 71 24.52 10.00 -28.68
CA GLN A 71 25.24 11.10 -29.36
C GLN A 71 26.67 10.71 -29.76
N GLU A 72 27.36 9.88 -28.96
CA GLU A 72 28.71 9.41 -29.26
C GLU A 72 28.75 8.12 -30.08
N ARG A 73 27.66 7.34 -30.04
CA ARG A 73 27.56 6.07 -30.76
C ARG A 73 27.63 6.32 -32.27
N GLN A 74 28.55 5.63 -32.96
CA GLN A 74 28.66 5.70 -34.41
C GLN A 74 27.33 5.40 -35.11
N VAL A 75 26.89 6.32 -35.98
CA VAL A 75 25.56 6.34 -36.60
C VAL A 75 25.40 5.25 -37.67
N ASN A 76 26.42 5.03 -38.50
CA ASN A 76 26.35 4.15 -39.68
C ASN A 76 26.76 2.70 -39.38
N GLN A 77 26.08 2.09 -38.40
CA GLN A 77 26.33 0.70 -38.03
C GLN A 77 25.16 -0.19 -38.46
N ALA A 78 25.46 -1.23 -39.25
CA ALA A 78 24.44 -2.16 -39.74
C ALA A 78 23.74 -2.87 -38.57
N PRO A 79 22.41 -3.08 -38.65
CA PRO A 79 21.68 -3.91 -37.69
C PRO A 79 22.24 -5.34 -37.66
N LEU A 80 22.24 -5.94 -36.47
CA LEU A 80 22.70 -7.31 -36.26
C LEU A 80 21.52 -8.22 -35.94
N VAL A 81 21.62 -9.50 -36.30
CA VAL A 81 20.57 -10.47 -35.98
C VAL A 81 20.63 -10.79 -34.48
N ASP A 82 19.49 -10.69 -33.79
CA ASP A 82 19.36 -11.20 -32.43
C ASP A 82 19.23 -12.72 -32.45
N GLU A 83 20.22 -13.39 -31.88
CA GLU A 83 20.26 -14.85 -31.75
C GLU A 83 19.02 -15.42 -31.03
N ARG A 84 18.29 -14.60 -30.27
CA ARG A 84 17.11 -15.05 -29.52
C ARG A 84 15.80 -14.87 -30.26
N THR A 85 15.63 -13.76 -30.99
CA THR A 85 14.36 -13.43 -31.67
C THR A 85 14.44 -13.63 -33.18
N GLY A 86 15.63 -13.69 -33.76
CA GLY A 86 15.86 -13.74 -35.20
C GLY A 86 15.72 -12.37 -35.89
N GLU A 87 15.35 -11.32 -35.15
CA GLU A 87 15.10 -10.00 -35.72
C GLU A 87 16.39 -9.23 -35.97
N LYS A 88 16.37 -8.31 -36.94
CA LYS A 88 17.44 -7.35 -37.17
C LYS A 88 17.34 -6.21 -36.15
N VAL A 89 18.27 -6.16 -35.22
CA VAL A 89 18.29 -5.20 -34.12
C VAL A 89 19.48 -4.26 -34.23
N SER A 90 19.21 -2.97 -34.17
CA SER A 90 20.24 -1.95 -33.95
C SER A 90 20.55 -1.89 -32.45
N TYR A 91 21.58 -2.59 -31.99
CA TYR A 91 21.90 -2.67 -30.57
C TYR A 91 22.41 -1.33 -30.02
N LEU A 92 22.00 -1.00 -28.78
CA LEU A 92 22.46 0.15 -28.04
C LEU A 92 23.99 0.13 -27.88
N PHE A 93 24.55 -1.03 -27.52
CA PHE A 93 25.99 -1.23 -27.35
C PHE A 93 26.60 -1.97 -28.54
N GLN A 94 26.89 -1.21 -29.60
CA GLN A 94 27.54 -1.68 -30.81
C GLN A 94 28.68 -0.74 -31.19
N PHE A 95 29.83 -1.31 -31.55
CA PHE A 95 31.00 -0.56 -31.99
C PHE A 95 31.64 -1.26 -33.19
N ARG A 96 31.92 -0.49 -34.26
CA ARG A 96 32.51 -1.00 -35.52
C ARG A 96 31.75 -2.21 -36.09
N GLY A 97 30.41 -2.16 -36.06
CA GLY A 97 29.57 -3.22 -36.62
C GLY A 97 29.56 -4.51 -35.79
N LYS A 98 30.13 -4.52 -34.59
CA LYS A 98 30.13 -5.67 -33.69
C LYS A 98 29.42 -5.33 -32.39
N ARG A 99 28.68 -6.29 -31.87
CA ARG A 99 28.09 -6.23 -30.53
C ARG A 99 29.22 -6.28 -29.50
N MET A 100 29.03 -5.61 -28.37
CA MET A 100 30.01 -5.67 -27.27
C MET A 100 30.17 -7.15 -26.80
N GLY A 101 31.36 -7.54 -26.34
CA GLY A 101 31.63 -8.92 -25.91
C GLY A 101 30.99 -9.28 -24.58
N ALA A 102 30.59 -10.54 -24.39
CA ALA A 102 29.91 -11.02 -23.17
C ALA A 102 30.72 -10.80 -21.88
N GLY A 103 32.05 -10.82 -21.97
CA GLY A 103 32.95 -10.60 -20.83
C GLY A 103 33.29 -9.14 -20.54
N VAL A 104 32.92 -8.18 -21.40
CA VAL A 104 33.40 -6.79 -21.34
C VAL A 104 33.05 -6.12 -20.00
N ILE A 105 31.83 -6.34 -19.49
CA ILE A 105 31.41 -5.76 -18.21
C ILE A 105 32.31 -6.26 -17.07
N ASN A 106 32.49 -7.57 -16.95
CA ASN A 106 33.22 -8.17 -15.82
C ASN A 106 34.74 -8.08 -15.94
N ARG A 107 35.28 -8.18 -17.15
CA ARG A 107 36.73 -8.26 -17.40
C ARG A 107 37.37 -6.91 -17.72
N THR A 108 36.57 -5.90 -18.10
CA THR A 108 37.11 -4.61 -18.55
C THR A 108 36.45 -3.44 -17.82
N ILE A 109 35.12 -3.27 -17.93
CA ILE A 109 34.43 -2.09 -17.39
C ILE A 109 34.51 -2.04 -15.87
N ILE A 110 34.14 -3.13 -15.18
CA ILE A 110 34.18 -3.18 -13.71
C ILE A 110 35.61 -2.92 -13.20
N PRO A 111 36.66 -3.61 -13.68
CA PRO A 111 38.01 -3.30 -13.25
C PRO A 111 38.46 -1.86 -13.49
N MET A 112 38.12 -1.28 -14.64
CA MET A 112 38.41 0.11 -14.97
C MET A 112 37.73 1.08 -14.00
N LEU A 113 36.45 0.85 -13.69
CA LEU A 113 35.69 1.67 -12.75
C LEU A 113 36.24 1.56 -11.33
N CYS A 114 36.59 0.34 -10.88
CA CYS A 114 37.20 0.12 -9.58
C CYS A 114 38.54 0.86 -9.45
N ALA A 115 39.42 0.74 -10.46
CA ALA A 115 40.68 1.46 -10.50
C ALA A 115 40.49 2.98 -10.47
N LYS A 116 39.54 3.51 -11.27
CA LYS A 116 39.22 4.95 -11.29
C LYS A 116 38.68 5.46 -9.97
N ALA A 117 37.91 4.64 -9.24
CA ALA A 117 37.33 4.99 -7.95
C ALA A 117 38.27 4.72 -6.76
N GLY A 118 39.46 4.16 -7.00
CA GLY A 118 40.39 3.78 -5.93
C GLY A 118 39.88 2.64 -5.03
N VAL A 119 38.98 1.80 -5.53
CA VAL A 119 38.41 0.67 -4.77
C VAL A 119 38.96 -0.68 -5.26
N PRO A 120 39.14 -1.67 -4.37
CA PRO A 120 39.58 -3.01 -4.76
C PRO A 120 38.58 -3.72 -5.69
N LEU A 121 39.07 -4.75 -6.39
CA LEU A 121 38.24 -5.63 -7.22
C LEU A 121 37.46 -6.68 -6.42
N ASP A 122 37.78 -6.82 -5.14
CA ASP A 122 37.24 -7.82 -4.22
C ASP A 122 36.84 -7.11 -2.91
N ASP A 123 35.76 -7.58 -2.29
CA ASP A 123 35.36 -7.16 -0.94
C ASP A 123 35.23 -8.38 -0.02
N SER A 124 34.66 -8.20 1.17
CA SER A 124 34.46 -9.29 2.14
C SER A 124 33.59 -10.45 1.64
N ARG A 125 32.91 -10.28 0.51
CA ARG A 125 32.11 -11.33 -0.17
C ARG A 125 32.75 -11.80 -1.48
N GLY A 126 34.01 -11.45 -1.72
CA GLY A 126 34.80 -11.84 -2.89
C GLY A 126 34.72 -10.83 -4.04
N ARG A 127 34.93 -11.32 -5.27
CA ARG A 127 35.08 -10.46 -6.46
C ARG A 127 33.83 -9.66 -6.80
N ILE A 128 33.99 -8.39 -7.14
CA ILE A 128 32.95 -7.51 -7.67
C ILE A 128 32.63 -7.94 -9.11
N THR A 129 31.38 -8.30 -9.37
CA THR A 129 30.91 -8.79 -10.68
C THR A 129 29.57 -8.18 -11.04
N SER A 130 29.20 -8.26 -12.32
CA SER A 130 27.92 -7.80 -12.86
C SER A 130 26.73 -8.42 -12.11
N HIS A 131 26.84 -9.69 -11.74
CA HIS A 131 25.82 -10.38 -10.95
C HIS A 131 25.67 -9.74 -9.56
N ARG A 132 26.78 -9.39 -8.91
CA ARG A 132 26.77 -8.77 -7.57
C ARG A 132 26.23 -7.34 -7.58
N GLY A 133 26.50 -6.55 -8.61
CA GLY A 133 25.87 -5.23 -8.73
C GLY A 133 24.37 -5.32 -8.93
N ARG A 134 23.89 -6.27 -9.74
CA ARG A 134 22.45 -6.58 -9.83
C ARG A 134 21.89 -6.95 -8.45
N ALA A 135 22.53 -7.89 -7.76
CA ALA A 135 22.11 -8.32 -6.42
C ALA A 135 22.03 -7.13 -5.44
N SER A 136 23.02 -6.23 -5.49
CA SER A 136 23.09 -5.06 -4.61
C SER A 136 21.91 -4.10 -4.84
N VAL A 137 21.53 -3.85 -6.09
CA VAL A 137 20.38 -3.00 -6.42
C VAL A 137 19.06 -3.62 -5.97
N VAL A 138 18.86 -4.93 -6.23
CA VAL A 138 17.64 -5.62 -5.79
C VAL A 138 17.54 -5.62 -4.27
N THR A 139 18.64 -5.87 -3.56
CA THR A 139 18.68 -5.79 -2.10
C THR A 139 18.42 -4.37 -1.59
N ALA A 140 18.96 -3.34 -2.25
CA ALA A 140 18.70 -1.95 -1.88
C ALA A 140 17.21 -1.61 -1.99
N LEU A 141 16.57 -1.96 -3.11
CA LEU A 141 15.12 -1.78 -3.31
C LEU A 141 14.30 -2.56 -2.28
N ALA A 142 14.67 -3.81 -2.01
CA ALA A 142 14.00 -4.66 -1.00
C ALA A 142 14.13 -4.13 0.45
N SER A 143 15.15 -3.30 0.70
CA SER A 143 15.43 -2.76 2.03
C SER A 143 14.69 -1.47 2.33
N VAL A 144 14.05 -0.84 1.34
CA VAL A 144 13.28 0.41 1.54
C VAL A 144 12.07 0.12 2.44
N PRO A 145 11.92 0.82 3.58
CA PRO A 145 10.70 0.74 4.39
C PRO A 145 9.49 1.20 3.57
N GLN A 146 8.40 0.42 3.59
CA GLN A 146 7.19 0.71 2.80
C GLN A 146 7.46 0.87 1.28
N GLY A 147 8.56 0.30 0.78
CA GLY A 147 8.85 0.23 -0.65
C GLY A 147 8.14 -0.95 -1.32
N MET A 148 8.73 -1.42 -2.41
CA MET A 148 8.17 -2.48 -3.25
C MET A 148 7.88 -3.78 -2.46
N SER A 149 6.71 -4.35 -2.71
CA SER A 149 6.33 -5.70 -2.29
C SER A 149 7.19 -6.78 -2.95
N LEU A 150 7.11 -8.01 -2.43
CA LEU A 150 7.81 -9.16 -3.03
C LEU A 150 7.42 -9.37 -4.49
N MET A 151 6.14 -9.20 -4.84
CA MET A 151 5.65 -9.40 -6.20
C MET A 151 6.16 -8.32 -7.16
N GLU A 152 6.15 -7.06 -6.73
CA GLU A 152 6.70 -5.95 -7.52
C GLU A 152 8.21 -6.10 -7.70
N LEU A 153 8.95 -6.48 -6.65
CA LEU A 153 10.39 -6.76 -6.76
C LEU A 153 10.67 -7.93 -7.70
N MET A 154 9.83 -8.96 -7.68
CA MET A 154 9.93 -10.11 -8.57
C MET A 154 9.73 -9.69 -10.04
N GLN A 155 8.69 -8.90 -10.30
CA GLN A 155 8.39 -8.34 -11.62
C GLN A 155 9.54 -7.43 -12.10
N TRP A 156 9.98 -6.49 -11.26
CA TRP A 156 11.07 -5.57 -11.58
C TRP A 156 12.39 -6.28 -11.83
N SER A 157 12.68 -7.36 -11.09
CA SER A 157 13.90 -8.16 -11.28
C SER A 157 13.83 -9.10 -12.48
N GLY A 158 12.64 -9.34 -13.05
CA GLY A 158 12.43 -10.35 -14.10
C GLY A 158 12.69 -11.77 -13.59
N HIS A 159 12.22 -12.08 -12.37
CA HIS A 159 12.25 -13.42 -11.80
C HIS A 159 10.91 -14.13 -12.06
N SER A 160 10.95 -15.39 -12.46
CA SER A 160 9.75 -16.20 -12.70
C SER A 160 9.23 -16.89 -11.42
N SER A 161 10.02 -16.91 -10.36
CA SER A 161 9.69 -17.60 -9.11
C SER A 161 9.99 -16.69 -7.90
N PRO A 162 9.08 -16.62 -6.91
CA PRO A 162 9.29 -15.84 -5.69
C PRO A 162 10.56 -16.26 -4.93
N SER A 163 10.91 -17.55 -4.95
CA SER A 163 12.11 -18.07 -4.29
C SER A 163 13.39 -17.39 -4.75
N SER A 164 13.47 -17.00 -6.03
CA SER A 164 14.63 -16.27 -6.56
C SER A 164 14.76 -14.86 -5.97
N THR A 165 13.64 -14.25 -5.60
CA THR A 165 13.59 -12.90 -5.01
C THR A 165 13.76 -12.93 -3.49
N LEU A 166 13.25 -13.97 -2.82
CA LEU A 166 13.31 -14.11 -1.36
C LEU A 166 14.73 -14.01 -0.80
N HIS A 167 15.75 -14.50 -1.52
CA HIS A 167 17.15 -14.41 -1.09
C HIS A 167 17.68 -12.96 -0.95
N TYR A 168 17.01 -11.97 -1.54
CA TYR A 168 17.37 -10.55 -1.39
C TYR A 168 16.66 -9.86 -0.22
N ILE A 169 15.62 -10.48 0.34
CA ILE A 169 14.78 -9.90 1.39
C ILE A 169 15.29 -10.36 2.75
N ARG A 170 15.65 -9.40 3.60
CA ARG A 170 15.93 -9.65 5.01
C ARG A 170 14.83 -9.03 5.85
N ILE A 171 13.97 -9.87 6.44
CA ILE A 171 12.93 -9.43 7.37
C ILE A 171 13.59 -9.12 8.70
N ARG A 172 13.61 -7.83 9.09
CA ARG A 172 14.04 -7.41 10.43
C ARG A 172 12.87 -7.62 11.41
N PRO A 173 13.11 -8.11 12.65
CA PRO A 173 12.04 -8.29 13.63
C PRO A 173 11.20 -7.02 13.87
N THR A 174 11.84 -5.85 13.90
CA THR A 174 11.15 -4.56 14.04
C THR A 174 10.25 -4.22 12.85
N LYS A 175 10.66 -4.55 11.62
CA LYS A 175 9.84 -4.38 10.41
C LYS A 175 8.63 -5.33 10.45
N LEU A 176 8.85 -6.58 10.86
CA LEU A 176 7.77 -7.55 11.02
C LEU A 176 6.73 -7.08 12.05
N ALA A 177 7.18 -6.63 13.22
CA ALA A 177 6.29 -6.10 14.26
C ALA A 177 5.48 -4.88 13.76
N GLY A 178 6.13 -3.91 13.10
CA GLY A 178 5.44 -2.76 12.52
C GLY A 178 4.43 -3.13 11.42
N SER A 179 4.79 -4.06 10.53
CA SER A 179 3.88 -4.58 9.51
C SER A 179 2.71 -5.36 10.11
N PHE A 180 2.94 -6.13 11.18
CA PHE A 180 1.89 -6.83 11.91
C PHE A 180 0.90 -5.84 12.53
N VAL A 181 1.37 -4.84 13.29
CA VAL A 181 0.49 -3.81 13.88
C VAL A 181 -0.30 -3.06 12.81
N LYS A 182 0.33 -2.74 11.66
CA LYS A 182 -0.38 -2.11 10.53
C LYS A 182 -1.44 -3.02 9.91
N ALA A 183 -1.25 -4.34 9.90
CA ALA A 183 -2.20 -5.31 9.36
C ALA A 183 -3.30 -5.70 10.38
N ASP A 184 -2.96 -5.66 11.67
CA ASP A 184 -3.82 -6.04 12.79
C ASP A 184 -4.82 -4.93 13.18
N GLN A 185 -5.32 -4.17 12.20
CA GLN A 185 -6.30 -3.09 12.43
C GLN A 185 -7.61 -3.61 13.05
N MET A 186 -7.92 -4.90 12.86
CA MET A 186 -9.13 -5.52 13.41
C MET A 186 -9.05 -5.79 14.92
N SER A 187 -7.87 -5.99 15.48
CA SER A 187 -7.71 -6.28 16.93
C SER A 187 -7.97 -5.07 17.82
N HIS A 188 -8.04 -3.87 17.26
CA HIS A 188 -8.30 -2.62 17.99
C HIS A 188 -9.72 -2.07 17.81
N MET A 189 -10.61 -2.74 17.05
CA MET A 189 -11.93 -2.15 16.75
C MET A 189 -12.93 -2.19 17.91
N VAL A 190 -12.75 -3.08 18.89
CA VAL A 190 -13.69 -3.22 20.01
C VAL A 190 -12.96 -3.73 21.25
N SER A 191 -13.07 -2.99 22.35
CA SER A 191 -12.64 -3.48 23.67
C SER A 191 -13.78 -4.24 24.33
N VAL A 192 -13.47 -5.33 25.04
CA VAL A 192 -14.47 -6.13 25.77
C VAL A 192 -14.35 -5.85 27.25
N LEU A 193 -15.43 -5.39 27.87
CA LEU A 193 -15.58 -5.21 29.30
C LEU A 193 -16.36 -6.39 29.87
N ILE A 194 -15.89 -6.95 30.98
CA ILE A 194 -16.55 -8.05 31.68
C ILE A 194 -16.95 -7.59 33.07
N ASP A 195 -18.25 -7.64 33.38
CA ASP A 195 -18.78 -7.39 34.72
C ASP A 195 -18.67 -8.66 35.55
N HIS A 196 -17.60 -8.74 36.35
CA HIS A 196 -17.34 -9.87 37.23
C HIS A 196 -18.30 -9.95 38.42
N ASP A 197 -18.97 -8.86 38.79
CA ASP A 197 -19.91 -8.84 39.91
C ASP A 197 -21.22 -9.55 39.56
N VAL A 198 -21.70 -9.38 38.33
CA VAL A 198 -22.85 -10.13 37.78
C VAL A 198 -22.58 -11.64 37.83
N ILE A 199 -21.37 -12.04 37.42
CA ILE A 199 -20.92 -13.44 37.47
C ILE A 199 -20.88 -13.95 38.91
N ALA A 200 -20.29 -13.16 39.83
CA ALA A 200 -20.16 -13.52 41.24
C ALA A 200 -21.52 -13.68 41.94
N ARG A 201 -22.50 -12.82 41.60
CA ARG A 201 -23.86 -12.85 42.15
C ARG A 201 -24.79 -13.85 41.46
N ARG A 202 -24.33 -14.52 40.40
CA ARG A 202 -25.11 -15.47 39.58
C ARG A 202 -26.41 -14.87 39.01
N SER A 203 -26.36 -13.60 38.61
CA SER A 203 -27.50 -12.96 37.94
C SER A 203 -27.60 -13.43 36.48
N SER A 204 -28.79 -13.32 35.89
CA SER A 204 -29.04 -13.54 34.46
C SER A 204 -28.75 -12.30 33.60
N ASP A 205 -28.26 -11.23 34.21
CA ASP A 205 -27.94 -9.98 33.50
C ASP A 205 -26.77 -10.17 32.52
N PRO A 206 -26.69 -9.35 31.44
CA PRO A 206 -25.52 -9.34 30.57
C PRO A 206 -24.26 -8.97 31.35
N TYR A 207 -23.19 -9.72 31.15
CA TYR A 207 -21.90 -9.50 31.82
C TYR A 207 -20.75 -9.22 30.85
N THR A 208 -20.97 -9.34 29.54
CA THR A 208 -19.96 -9.06 28.51
C THR A 208 -20.43 -7.90 27.65
N PHE A 209 -19.62 -6.85 27.57
CA PHE A 209 -19.95 -5.62 26.87
C PHE A 209 -18.85 -5.26 25.87
N TYR A 210 -19.20 -5.09 24.61
CA TYR A 210 -18.29 -4.64 23.56
C TYR A 210 -18.38 -3.12 23.43
N ASP A 211 -17.27 -2.39 23.63
CA ASP A 211 -17.23 -0.93 23.58
C ASP A 211 -17.24 -0.41 22.12
N LEU A 212 -18.31 0.31 21.77
CA LEU A 212 -18.54 0.92 20.46
C LEU A 212 -18.32 2.44 20.47
N CYS A 213 -17.48 2.94 21.37
CA CYS A 213 -17.22 4.36 21.64
C CYS A 213 -18.36 5.06 22.40
N ASP A 214 -19.49 5.31 21.75
CA ASP A 214 -20.61 6.08 22.34
C ASP A 214 -21.62 5.18 23.06
N SER A 215 -21.47 3.87 22.90
CA SER A 215 -22.33 2.87 23.51
C SER A 215 -21.62 1.54 23.73
N TYR A 216 -22.30 0.62 24.41
CA TYR A 216 -21.89 -0.77 24.56
C TYR A 216 -22.82 -1.70 23.79
N CYS A 217 -22.30 -2.79 23.23
CA CYS A 217 -23.11 -3.91 22.77
C CYS A 217 -23.06 -5.06 23.77
N SER A 218 -24.23 -5.52 24.22
CA SER A 218 -24.36 -6.67 25.14
C SER A 218 -24.56 -8.01 24.43
N ASN A 219 -24.53 -8.05 23.09
CA ASN A 219 -24.70 -9.29 22.34
C ASN A 219 -23.44 -10.17 22.46
N PRO A 220 -23.50 -11.36 23.06
CA PRO A 220 -22.34 -12.24 23.23
C PRO A 220 -21.76 -12.76 21.90
N PHE A 221 -22.51 -12.64 20.80
CA PHE A 221 -22.09 -13.02 19.45
C PHE A 221 -21.81 -11.81 18.56
N TRP A 222 -21.33 -10.70 19.14
CA TRP A 222 -21.07 -9.46 18.40
C TRP A 222 -20.19 -9.66 17.15
N SER A 223 -19.16 -10.52 17.23
CA SER A 223 -18.21 -10.77 16.13
C SER A 223 -18.87 -11.36 14.87
N SER A 224 -19.93 -12.14 15.02
CA SER A 224 -20.71 -12.72 13.92
C SER A 224 -22.01 -11.97 13.63
N CYS A 225 -22.31 -10.91 14.38
CA CYS A 225 -23.55 -10.16 14.22
C CYS A 225 -23.57 -9.38 12.89
N PRO A 226 -24.64 -9.50 12.07
CA PRO A 226 -24.80 -8.73 10.84
C PRO A 226 -25.06 -7.24 11.10
N HIS A 227 -25.56 -6.89 12.29
CA HIS A 227 -25.90 -5.51 12.69
C HIS A 227 -24.75 -4.78 13.39
N ARG A 228 -23.54 -5.37 13.47
CA ARG A 228 -22.40 -4.81 14.24
C ARG A 228 -21.97 -3.40 13.79
N MET A 229 -22.29 -3.00 12.56
CA MET A 229 -22.03 -1.67 12.02
C MET A 229 -23.23 -0.71 12.04
N ALA A 230 -24.42 -1.19 12.42
CA ALA A 230 -25.67 -0.42 12.43
C ALA A 230 -26.33 -0.54 13.82
N TYR A 231 -25.55 -0.27 14.87
CA TYR A 231 -25.90 -0.60 16.25
C TYR A 231 -26.88 0.39 16.90
N VAL A 232 -27.01 1.62 16.41
CA VAL A 232 -27.83 2.69 17.02
C VAL A 232 -29.27 2.23 17.28
N GLY A 233 -29.90 1.58 16.31
CA GLY A 233 -31.27 1.07 16.43
C GLY A 233 -31.40 -0.34 17.01
N CYS A 234 -30.31 -0.96 17.47
CA CYS A 234 -30.33 -2.35 17.95
C CYS A 234 -30.75 -2.44 19.42
N ASP A 235 -31.49 -3.48 19.79
CA ASP A 235 -31.92 -3.70 21.18
C ASP A 235 -30.74 -3.99 22.12
N PHE A 236 -29.71 -4.68 21.63
CA PHE A 236 -28.48 -4.96 22.37
C PHE A 236 -27.56 -3.75 22.56
N ASN A 237 -27.95 -2.58 22.03
CA ASN A 237 -27.21 -1.33 22.21
C ASN A 237 -27.60 -0.66 23.52
N ILE A 238 -26.59 -0.42 24.36
CA ILE A 238 -26.68 0.25 25.66
C ILE A 238 -25.88 1.56 25.56
N PRO A 239 -26.55 2.71 25.33
CA PRO A 239 -25.86 3.99 25.21
C PRO A 239 -25.16 4.42 26.50
N LYS A 240 -23.98 5.04 26.37
CA LYS A 240 -23.28 5.66 27.50
C LYS A 240 -23.98 6.96 27.88
N ALA A 241 -23.91 7.36 29.15
CA ALA A 241 -24.49 8.62 29.61
C ALA A 241 -23.95 9.85 28.83
N SER A 242 -22.68 9.80 28.41
CA SER A 242 -22.03 10.84 27.60
C SER A 242 -22.61 10.99 26.18
N ALA A 243 -23.30 9.98 25.65
CA ALA A 243 -23.77 9.99 24.27
C ALA A 243 -25.01 10.87 24.02
N ARG A 244 -25.68 11.34 25.11
CA ARG A 244 -26.94 12.10 24.99
C ARG A 244 -26.79 13.39 24.17
N ALA A 245 -25.73 14.16 24.43
CA ALA A 245 -25.52 15.45 23.75
C ALA A 245 -25.28 15.26 22.25
N GLN A 246 -24.43 14.31 21.88
CA GLN A 246 -24.12 13.99 20.49
C GLN A 246 -25.35 13.44 19.73
N ALA A 247 -26.19 12.63 20.40
CA ALA A 247 -27.45 12.16 19.82
C ALA A 247 -28.45 13.31 19.56
N LEU A 248 -28.52 14.30 20.45
CA LEU A 248 -29.36 15.50 20.26
C LEU A 248 -28.85 16.38 19.11
N GLU A 249 -27.54 16.60 19.01
CA GLU A 249 -26.91 17.33 17.90
C GLU A 249 -27.18 16.64 16.56
N SER A 250 -27.02 15.32 16.53
CA SER A 250 -27.27 14.50 15.32
C SER A 250 -28.74 14.57 14.91
N LYS A 251 -29.66 14.50 15.88
CA LYS A 251 -31.10 14.67 15.65
C LYS A 251 -31.43 16.05 15.08
N ALA A 252 -30.86 17.11 15.64
CA ALA A 252 -31.08 18.48 15.16
C ALA A 252 -30.52 18.66 13.73
N SER A 253 -29.35 18.11 13.44
CA SER A 253 -28.73 18.13 12.11
C SER A 253 -29.58 17.39 11.07
N ILE A 254 -30.10 16.20 11.42
CA ILE A 254 -30.98 15.43 10.54
C ILE A 254 -32.31 16.14 10.31
N GLY A 255 -32.89 16.75 11.35
CA GLY A 255 -34.09 17.58 11.23
C GLY A 255 -33.89 18.73 10.25
N HIS A 256 -32.78 19.47 10.39
CA HIS A 256 -32.43 20.55 9.46
C HIS A 256 -32.22 20.03 8.03
N TYR A 257 -31.59 18.88 7.86
CA TYR A 257 -31.37 18.25 6.56
C TYR A 257 -32.69 17.89 5.85
N LEU A 258 -33.68 17.35 6.58
CA LEU A 258 -35.02 17.02 6.06
C LEU A 258 -35.82 18.25 5.61
N GLU A 259 -35.54 19.41 6.20
CA GLU A 259 -36.19 20.69 5.90
C GLU A 259 -35.49 21.46 4.77
N ALA A 260 -34.17 21.48 4.76
CA ALA A 260 -33.37 22.32 3.87
C ALA A 260 -33.02 21.66 2.53
N VAL A 261 -33.01 20.33 2.45
CA VAL A 261 -32.58 19.59 1.26
C VAL A 261 -33.79 18.97 0.54
N PRO A 262 -33.97 19.19 -0.77
CA PRO A 262 -34.98 18.50 -1.55
C PRO A 262 -34.55 17.04 -1.76
N LEU A 263 -35.17 16.12 -1.04
CA LEU A 263 -34.90 14.69 -1.09
C LEU A 263 -35.92 13.95 -1.97
N THR A 264 -35.46 12.89 -2.65
CA THR A 264 -36.36 11.90 -3.25
C THR A 264 -37.13 11.13 -2.18
N ALA A 265 -38.20 10.43 -2.56
CA ALA A 265 -39.02 9.66 -1.61
C ALA A 265 -38.20 8.59 -0.87
N ASP A 266 -37.30 7.91 -1.57
CA ASP A 266 -36.45 6.86 -0.99
C ASP A 266 -35.40 7.44 -0.04
N GLU A 267 -34.75 8.55 -0.42
CA GLU A 267 -33.79 9.25 0.44
C GLU A 267 -34.46 9.79 1.71
N ARG A 268 -35.67 10.36 1.58
CA ARG A 268 -36.45 10.83 2.72
C ARG A 268 -36.79 9.70 3.68
N ALA A 269 -37.24 8.54 3.17
CA ALA A 269 -37.57 7.39 4.00
C ALA A 269 -36.36 6.85 4.80
N ILE A 270 -35.16 6.88 4.21
CA ILE A 270 -33.92 6.50 4.89
C ILE A 270 -33.62 7.48 6.04
N VAL A 271 -33.67 8.78 5.75
CA VAL A 271 -33.36 9.83 6.73
C VAL A 271 -34.36 9.85 7.89
N GLU A 272 -35.65 9.66 7.60
CA GLU A 272 -36.70 9.51 8.61
C GLU A 272 -36.50 8.23 9.46
N GLY A 273 -36.05 7.14 8.84
CA GLY A 273 -35.68 5.92 9.54
C GLY A 273 -34.50 6.11 10.49
N ASP A 274 -33.50 6.89 10.11
CA ASP A 274 -32.35 7.21 10.97
C ASP A 274 -32.73 8.16 12.12
N LEU A 275 -33.64 9.12 11.85
CA LEU A 275 -34.23 9.95 12.89
C LEU A 275 -34.96 9.11 13.94
N ALA A 276 -35.76 8.12 13.51
CA ALA A 276 -36.47 7.22 14.42
C ALA A 276 -35.51 6.37 15.28
N LYS A 277 -34.36 5.95 14.74
CA LYS A 277 -33.33 5.23 15.49
C LYS A 277 -32.67 6.14 16.54
N LEU A 278 -32.38 7.39 16.20
CA LEU A 278 -31.85 8.37 17.16
C LEU A 278 -32.86 8.68 18.27
N ASP A 279 -34.15 8.79 17.95
CA ASP A 279 -35.20 8.94 18.94
C ASP A 279 -35.28 7.74 19.89
N GLY A 280 -35.13 6.52 19.36
CA GLY A 280 -35.00 5.31 20.18
C GLY A 280 -33.79 5.36 21.11
N LEU A 281 -32.64 5.82 20.61
CA LEU A 281 -31.40 5.98 21.40
C LEU A 281 -31.58 7.01 22.52
N ILE A 282 -32.20 8.15 22.24
CA ILE A 282 -32.45 9.22 23.22
C ILE A 282 -33.40 8.72 24.31
N ARG A 283 -34.46 7.99 23.95
CA ARG A 283 -35.40 7.39 24.92
C ARG A 283 -34.72 6.44 25.89
N LYS A 284 -33.77 5.63 25.43
CA LYS A 284 -32.97 4.75 26.31
C LYS A 284 -32.17 5.53 27.37
N LEU A 285 -31.95 6.83 27.17
CA LEU A 285 -31.23 7.71 28.09
C LEU A 285 -32.16 8.56 28.99
N ASP A 286 -33.48 8.43 28.88
CA ASP A 286 -34.44 9.28 29.62
C ASP A 286 -34.60 8.88 31.10
N ASP A 287 -34.23 7.64 31.44
CA ASP A 287 -34.25 7.13 32.82
C ASP A 287 -32.88 7.20 33.50
N VAL A 288 -31.86 7.73 32.83
CA VAL A 288 -30.53 7.95 33.42
C VAL A 288 -30.56 9.22 34.27
N PRO A 289 -30.26 9.16 35.58
CA PRO A 289 -30.26 10.35 36.44
C PRO A 289 -29.25 11.41 35.97
N THR A 290 -29.66 12.68 35.94
CA THR A 290 -28.76 13.81 35.79
C THR A 290 -27.96 14.05 37.08
N LEU A 291 -26.95 14.92 37.03
CA LEU A 291 -26.06 15.22 38.16
C LEU A 291 -26.79 15.68 39.45
N ASP A 292 -28.02 16.18 39.32
CA ASP A 292 -28.89 16.58 40.42
C ASP A 292 -29.79 15.44 40.95
N GLY A 293 -29.55 14.20 40.49
CA GLY A 293 -30.24 12.99 40.94
C GLY A 293 -31.63 12.76 40.35
N ARG A 294 -32.15 13.68 39.53
CA ARG A 294 -33.46 13.55 38.87
C ARG A 294 -33.29 12.96 37.48
N THR A 295 -34.26 12.23 36.95
CA THR A 295 -34.21 11.78 35.54
C THR A 295 -34.79 12.86 34.61
N PRO A 296 -34.37 12.92 33.34
CA PRO A 296 -35.01 13.76 32.32
C PRO A 296 -36.55 13.66 32.33
N SER A 297 -37.10 12.45 32.42
CA SER A 297 -38.55 12.19 32.54
C SER A 297 -39.18 12.88 33.76
N GLN A 298 -38.50 12.88 34.91
CA GLN A 298 -38.98 13.54 36.13
C GLN A 298 -38.93 15.07 36.03
N ILE A 299 -37.94 15.63 35.32
CA ILE A 299 -37.80 17.07 35.10
C ILE A 299 -38.92 17.58 34.17
N GLU A 300 -39.23 16.85 33.10
CA GLU A 300 -40.30 17.22 32.17
C GLU A 300 -41.70 17.08 32.77
N ALA A 301 -41.95 16.02 33.56
CA ALA A 301 -43.23 15.84 34.26
C ALA A 301 -43.54 16.99 35.24
N LYS A 302 -42.51 17.60 35.83
CA LYS A 302 -42.65 18.75 36.73
C LYS A 302 -42.89 20.07 36.00
N LYS A 303 -42.49 20.20 34.73
CA LYS A 303 -42.77 21.38 33.88
C LYS A 303 -44.21 21.41 33.33
N LYS A 304 -44.88 20.25 33.26
CA LYS A 304 -46.28 20.11 32.80
C LYS A 304 -47.31 20.25 33.93
N ARG A 305 -46.87 20.48 35.17
CA ARG A 305 -47.69 20.81 36.34
C ARG A 305 -47.54 22.28 36.67
#